data_AF-A0A0K1S2Y0-F1
#
_entry.id   AF-A0A0K1S2Y0-F1
#
_cell.length_a   1.000
_cell.length_b   1.000
_cell.length_c   1.000
_cell.angle_alpha   90.00
_cell.angle_beta   90.00
_cell.angle_gamma   90.00
#
_symmetry.space_group_name_H-M   'P 1'
#
loop_
_entity.id
_entity.type
_entity.pdbx_description
1 polymer ?
#
loop_
_entity_poly.entity_id
_entity_poly.type
_entity_poly.pdbx_seq_one_letter_code
_entity_poly.pdbx_strand_id
1 'polypeptide(L)' 'MARRGKELYESGIRQQVEAGNEGKIIAIDIETGDFEVDETVVAATNRLFERNPDAQPFGIRIGHRAVYHFGSRSLKKNS' A
#
# COMPACT_ATOMS: atom_id res chain seq x y z
N MET A 1 -1.65 -1.40 12.34
CA MET A 1 -1.59 -1.48 10.87
C MET A 1 -0.69 -0.41 10.27
N ALA A 2 -0.98 0.88 10.46
CA ALA A 2 -0.18 1.96 9.88
C ALA A 2 1.33 1.96 10.22
N ARG A 3 1.70 1.49 11.42
CA ARG A 3 3.12 1.34 11.81
C ARG A 3 3.85 0.28 10.99
N ARG A 4 3.23 -0.87 10.73
CA ARG A 4 3.81 -1.99 9.97
C ARG A 4 4.00 -1.63 8.51
N GLY A 5 2.98 -1.04 7.87
CA GLY A 5 3.09 -0.56 6.49
C GLY A 5 4.17 0.52 6.33
N LYS A 6 4.31 1.41 7.31
CA LYS A 6 5.38 2.41 7.33
C LYS A 6 6.76 1.79 7.53
N GLU A 7 6.92 0.83 8.44
CA GLU A 7 8.19 0.11 8.65
C GLU A 7 8.61 -0.68 7.39
N LEU A 8 7.68 -1.36 6.71
CA LEU A 8 7.95 -2.02 5.42
C LEU A 8 8.38 -1.02 4.35
N TYR A 9 7.71 0.13 4.28
CA TYR A 9 8.08 1.20 3.36
C TYR A 9 9.49 1.75 3.65
N GLU A 10 9.78 2.13 4.89
CA GLU A 10 11.03 2.77 5.28
C GLU A 10 12.24 1.81 5.25
N SER A 11 12.04 0.52 5.55
CA SER A 11 13.15 -0.44 5.68
C SER A 11 13.72 -0.95 4.36
N GLY A 12 12.97 -0.91 3.26
CA GLY A 12 13.47 -1.43 1.99
C GLY A 12 12.72 -0.98 0.75
N ILE A 13 11.39 -0.89 0.81
CA ILE A 13 10.58 -0.58 -0.37
C ILE A 13 10.89 0.83 -0.89
N ARG A 14 11.11 1.80 0.01
CA ARG A 14 11.46 3.18 -0.33
C ARG A 14 12.63 3.28 -1.31
N GLN A 15 13.71 2.55 -1.06
CA GLN A 15 14.90 2.60 -1.93
C GLN A 15 14.65 2.01 -3.32
N GLN A 16 13.70 1.08 -3.42
CA GLN A 16 13.35 0.43 -4.69
C GLN A 16 12.37 1.27 -5.52
N VAL A 17 11.46 2.00 -4.86
CA VAL A 17 10.37 2.69 -5.54
C VAL A 17 10.60 4.19 -5.72
N GLU A 18 11.44 4.84 -4.90
CA GLU A 18 11.67 6.30 -5.03
C GLU A 18 12.31 6.68 -6.36
N ALA A 19 13.22 5.86 -6.89
CA ALA A 19 13.86 6.13 -8.16
C ALA A 19 12.84 6.03 -9.32
N GLY A 20 12.42 7.18 -9.85
CA GLY A 20 11.54 7.28 -11.02
C GLY A 20 10.04 7.18 -10.74
N ASN A 21 9.61 7.07 -9.48
CA ASN A 21 8.18 7.10 -9.11
C ASN A 21 7.83 8.20 -8.10
N GLU A 22 8.65 9.24 -8.02
CA GLU A 22 8.36 10.40 -7.19
C GLU A 22 6.96 10.98 -7.51
N GLY A 23 6.17 11.24 -6.47
CA GLY A 23 4.80 11.74 -6.61
C GLY A 23 3.72 10.69 -6.87
N LYS A 24 4.10 9.46 -7.26
CA LYS A 24 3.16 8.33 -7.41
C LYS A 24 2.75 7.76 -6.05
N ILE A 25 1.74 6.93 -6.07
CA ILE A 25 1.22 6.20 -4.91
C ILE A 25 1.75 4.77 -4.94
N ILE A 26 2.25 4.31 -3.80
CA ILE A 26 2.43 2.90 -3.54
C ILE A 26 1.31 2.40 -2.63
N ALA A 27 0.68 1.30 -3.01
CA ALA A 27 -0.19 0.53 -2.14
C ALA A 27 0.58 -0.72 -1.68
N ILE A 28 0.63 -0.95 -0.37
CA ILE A 28 1.33 -2.09 0.24
C ILE A 28 0.30 -2.96 0.95
N ASP A 29 0.18 -4.23 0.60
CA ASP A 29 -0.55 -5.19 1.43
C ASP A 29 0.26 -5.43 2.71
N ILE A 30 -0.26 -4.98 3.85
CA ILE A 30 0.46 -5.08 5.13
C ILE A 30 0.54 -6.51 5.69
N GLU A 31 -0.29 -7.42 5.18
CA GLU A 31 -0.29 -8.82 5.61
C GLU A 31 0.81 -9.61 4.91
N THR A 32 0.95 -9.44 3.58
CA THR A 32 1.93 -10.17 2.77
C THR A 32 3.22 -9.41 2.55
N GLY A 33 3.18 -8.07 2.56
CA GLY A 33 4.29 -7.19 2.17
C GLY A 33 4.35 -6.93 0.66
N ASP A 34 3.42 -7.46 -0.13
CA ASP A 34 3.33 -7.17 -1.56
C ASP A 34 2.98 -5.70 -1.78
N PHE A 35 3.45 -5.13 -2.88
CA PHE A 35 3.19 -3.75 -3.19
C PHE A 35 2.97 -3.51 -4.67
N GLU A 36 2.20 -2.47 -4.96
CA GLU A 36 1.90 -1.99 -6.30
C GLU A 36 2.09 -0.47 -6.33
N VAL A 37 2.67 0.04 -7.42
CA VAL A 37 2.92 1.47 -7.62
C VAL A 37 2.10 1.98 -8.79
N ASP A 38 1.36 3.06 -8.59
CA ASP A 38 0.57 3.70 -9.63
C ASP A 38 0.41 5.20 -9.38
N GLU A 39 -0.08 5.96 -10.37
CA GLU A 39 -0.32 7.40 -10.25
C GLU A 39 -1.45 7.73 -9.29
N THR A 40 -2.41 6.81 -9.15
CA THR A 40 -3.57 6.98 -8.28
C THR A 40 -3.69 5.86 -7.26
N VAL A 41 -4.20 6.20 -6.07
CA VAL A 41 -4.50 5.21 -5.03
C VAL A 41 -5.40 4.10 -5.57
N VAL A 42 -6.47 4.48 -6.26
CA VAL A 42 -7.49 3.53 -6.75
C VAL A 42 -6.87 2.49 -7.67
N ALA A 43 -6.02 2.91 -8.61
CA ALA A 43 -5.34 1.98 -9.51
C ALA A 43 -4.39 1.03 -8.76
N ALA A 44 -3.59 1.56 -7.82
CA ALA A 44 -2.67 0.76 -7.03
C ALA A 44 -3.41 -0.26 -6.13
N THR A 45 -4.50 0.15 -5.49
CA THR A 45 -5.32 -0.75 -4.65
C THR A 45 -6.08 -1.77 -5.46
N ASN A 46 -6.62 -1.39 -6.64
CA ASN A 46 -7.32 -2.34 -7.50
C ASN A 46 -6.40 -3.47 -7.96
N ARG A 47 -5.16 -3.16 -8.35
CA ARG A 47 -4.17 -4.19 -8.70
C ARG A 47 -3.85 -5.12 -7.53
N LEU A 48 -3.77 -4.59 -6.30
CA LEU A 48 -3.63 -5.44 -5.12
C LEU A 48 -4.84 -6.34 -4.91
N PHE A 49 -6.07 -5.82 -5.06
CA PHE A 49 -7.29 -6.63 -4.92
C PHE A 49 -7.46 -7.67 -6.03
N GLU A 50 -6.99 -7.39 -7.24
CA GLU A 50 -6.95 -8.37 -8.33
C GLU A 50 -6.02 -9.55 -8.00
N ARG A 51 -4.90 -9.30 -7.31
CA ARG A 51 -3.98 -10.35 -6.85
C ARG A 51 -4.47 -11.06 -5.59
N ASN A 52 -5.01 -10.31 -4.64
CA ASN A 52 -5.50 -10.80 -3.36
C ASN A 52 -6.75 -10.00 -2.95
N PRO A 53 -7.96 -10.57 -3.11
CA PRO A 53 -9.21 -9.90 -2.73
C PRO A 53 -9.28 -9.52 -1.24
N ASP A 54 -8.52 -10.22 -0.39
CA ASP A 54 -8.46 -9.99 1.06
C ASP A 54 -7.29 -9.09 1.47
N ALA A 55 -6.58 -8.49 0.50
CA ALA A 55 -5.44 -7.60 0.76
C ALA A 55 -5.81 -6.47 1.72
N GLN A 56 -4.85 -6.07 2.55
CA GLN A 56 -4.98 -4.93 3.45
C GLN A 56 -4.11 -3.78 2.93
N PRO A 57 -4.56 -3.04 1.89
CA PRO A 57 -3.74 -2.04 1.23
C PRO A 57 -3.44 -0.84 2.12
N PHE A 58 -2.19 -0.42 2.11
CA PHE A 58 -1.69 0.75 2.79
C PHE A 58 -1.05 1.70 1.78
N GLY A 59 -1.67 2.87 1.58
CA GLY A 59 -1.26 3.85 0.59
C GLY A 59 -0.23 4.84 1.11
N ILE A 60 0.89 4.99 0.40
CA ILE A 60 1.93 6.00 0.70
C ILE A 60 2.21 6.78 -0.57
N ARG A 61 2.34 8.10 -0.46
CA ARG A 61 2.82 8.91 -1.59
C ARG A 61 4.34 8.92 -1.60
N ILE A 62 4.93 8.41 -2.67
CA ILE A 62 6.38 8.33 -2.84
C ILE A 62 6.96 9.75 -2.89
N GLY A 63 8.05 9.98 -2.16
CA GLY A 63 8.69 11.30 -2.04
C GLY A 63 8.00 12.27 -1.07
N HIS A 64 6.81 11.95 -0.53
CA HIS A 64 6.11 12.79 0.44
C HIS A 64 5.90 12.07 1.77
N ARG A 65 6.02 12.82 2.88
CA ARG A 65 5.85 12.30 4.25
C ARG A 65 4.38 11.97 4.62
N ALA A 66 3.44 12.19 3.70
CA ALA A 66 2.01 12.01 3.92
C ALA A 66 1.59 10.57 3.60
N VAL A 67 0.95 9.95 4.58
CA VAL A 67 0.54 8.55 4.56
C VAL A 67 -0.98 8.50 4.52
N TYR A 68 -1.57 7.81 3.54
CA TYR A 68 -3.02 7.66 3.43
C TYR A 68 -3.43 6.25 3.87
N HIS A 69 -4.15 6.15 5.00
CA HIS A 69 -4.70 4.89 5.45
C HIS A 69 -6.10 4.67 4.84
N PHE A 70 -6.20 3.73 3.90
CA PHE A 70 -7.48 3.22 3.41
C PHE A 70 -7.82 1.94 4.18
N GLY A 71 -8.35 2.09 5.39
CA GLY A 71 -8.81 0.96 6.18
C GLY A 71 -10.20 0.52 5.76
N SER A 72 -10.33 -0.59 5.04
CA SER A 72 -11.59 -1.32 4.92
C SER A 72 -11.89 -1.99 6.26
N ARG A 73 -12.63 -1.29 7.14
CA ARG A 73 -13.16 -1.91 8.36
C ARG A 73 -14.28 -2.90 7.97
N SER A 74 -13.91 -4.18 7.90
CA SER A 74 -14.71 -5.43 8.01
C SER A 74 -15.82 -5.73 6.99
N LEU A 75 -15.65 -6.83 6.25
CA LEU A 75 -16.68 -7.87 6.20
C LEU A 75 -16.24 -9.05 7.07
N LYS A 76 -16.72 -9.06 8.31
CA LYS A 76 -16.70 -10.23 9.19
C LYS A 76 -17.50 -11.33 8.49
N LYS A 77 -16.86 -12.39 7.98
CA LYS A 77 -17.55 -13.64 7.66
C LYS A 77 -17.38 -14.59 8.85
N ASN A 78 -18.26 -14.40 9.83
CA ASN A 78 -18.47 -15.36 10.90
C ASN A 78 -19.02 -16.64 10.24
N SER A 79 -18.33 -17.77 10.37
CA SER A 79 -18.90 -19.10 10.19
C SER A 79 -18.93 -19.77 11.56
#